data_AF-A0A8G0ZQW2-F1
#
_entry.id   AF-A0A8G0ZQW2-F1
#
_cell.length_a   1.000
_cell.length_b   1.000
_cell.length_c   1.000
_cell.angle_alpha   90.00
_cell.angle_beta   90.00
_cell.angle_gamma   90.00
#
_symmetry.space_group_name_H-M   'P 1'
#
loop_
_entity.id
_entity.type
_entity.pdbx_description
1 polymer ?
#
loop_
_entity_poly.entity_id
_entity_poly.type
_entity_poly.pdbx_seq_one_letter_code
_entity_poly.pdbx_strand_id
1 'polypeptide(L)'
;MVKWVVWEITKVLEGILDDTVEVVPGENEPLFALEPDFDEVVLNHRKAAAEYKSAREKKETQENISEWMMRCGVADPKSPDFRAAQNFSRLKNEVSARIAQGSRLQLIGVDISDLERSLYELSESIENVALIQEIYRVRKHTVAADGGINAAEAAKIKHCFSQGRELYRSGTVGSLVVKPLNYFYALTAYAYGIIILNNPIRFRKDMLPGSHGINYLPDRVLVQFGGDMPRGTFSDLHTSFPQAYIKSPDFEIAYSQLDSALALYKNRITCSLGTLLSMVPEMGDFYQIATGRQSRVHQLKILPSKQVKEPSPTFVIGDGSRRPSRASVERCFPGMELQEIRGEYHITVRPESLHKVNATIYTDIYADLWFIETPFGDVNLPEVCLHFLILSMFSNIMRYRPDEWGGLVDNDVSASVSLATRHYFNVIERKLNALVLREASTFFPFAPR
;
A
#
# COMPACT_ATOMS: atom_id res chain seq x y z
N MET A 1 -43.32 15.89 -2.47
CA MET A 1 -41.94 16.39 -2.33
C MET A 1 -41.17 15.61 -1.27
N VAL A 2 -41.63 15.56 -0.01
CA VAL A 2 -40.97 14.79 1.09
C VAL A 2 -40.75 13.30 0.77
N LYS A 3 -41.73 12.59 0.20
CA LYS A 3 -41.58 11.18 -0.19
C LYS A 3 -40.54 10.91 -1.30
N TRP A 4 -40.30 11.89 -2.18
CA TRP A 4 -39.33 11.74 -3.27
C TRP A 4 -37.90 11.94 -2.76
N VAL A 5 -37.68 12.93 -1.89
CA VAL A 5 -36.37 13.20 -1.26
C VAL A 5 -35.95 12.03 -0.34
N VAL A 6 -36.88 11.48 0.45
CA VAL A 6 -36.60 10.29 1.27
C VAL A 6 -36.22 9.09 0.40
N TRP A 7 -36.87 8.90 -0.76
CA TRP A 7 -36.60 7.76 -1.65
C TRP A 7 -35.23 7.84 -2.35
N GLU A 8 -34.78 9.03 -2.75
CA GLU A 8 -33.43 9.22 -3.34
C GLU A 8 -32.31 9.05 -2.31
N ILE A 9 -32.52 9.51 -1.06
CA ILE A 9 -31.56 9.33 0.04
C ILE A 9 -31.35 7.85 0.38
N THR A 10 -32.43 7.08 0.47
CA THR A 10 -32.36 5.64 0.78
C THR A 10 -31.57 4.87 -0.28
N LYS A 11 -31.76 5.20 -1.57
CA LYS A 11 -31.15 4.45 -2.68
C LYS A 11 -29.63 4.62 -2.79
N VAL A 12 -29.09 5.78 -2.40
CA VAL A 12 -27.64 6.03 -2.44
C VAL A 12 -26.93 5.39 -1.24
N LEU A 13 -27.55 5.40 -0.07
CA LEU A 13 -26.99 4.80 1.14
C LEU A 13 -27.04 3.27 1.13
N GLU A 14 -28.04 2.67 0.47
CA GLU A 14 -28.05 1.23 0.19
C GLU A 14 -26.84 0.83 -0.69
N GLY A 15 -26.41 1.71 -1.60
CA GLY A 15 -25.25 1.51 -2.47
C GLY A 15 -23.89 1.56 -1.76
N ILE A 16 -23.82 1.98 -0.49
CA ILE A 16 -22.56 1.96 0.28
C ILE A 16 -21.96 0.56 0.35
N LEU A 17 -22.82 -0.45 0.52
CA LEU A 17 -22.41 -1.85 0.63
C LEU A 17 -22.51 -2.61 -0.70
N ASP A 18 -22.67 -1.91 -1.83
CA ASP A 18 -22.57 -2.52 -3.14
C ASP A 18 -21.20 -3.16 -3.33
N ASP A 19 -21.15 -4.14 -4.23
CA ASP A 19 -19.91 -4.82 -4.61
C ASP A 19 -19.63 -4.55 -6.09
N THR A 20 -19.28 -3.30 -6.38
CA THR A 20 -19.04 -2.82 -7.74
C THR A 20 -17.55 -2.65 -7.93
N VAL A 21 -17.02 -3.28 -8.99
CA VAL A 21 -15.63 -3.10 -9.43
C VAL A 21 -15.57 -3.03 -10.94
N GLU A 22 -14.81 -2.07 -11.43
CA GLU A 22 -14.47 -1.91 -12.83
C GLU A 22 -12.96 -1.64 -12.92
N VAL A 23 -12.29 -2.39 -13.80
CA VAL A 23 -10.88 -2.20 -14.12
C VAL A 23 -10.79 -1.96 -15.62
N VAL A 24 -10.32 -0.78 -16.02
CA VAL A 24 -10.15 -0.41 -17.42
C VAL A 24 -8.72 0.08 -17.66
N PRO A 25 -8.18 -0.07 -18.87
CA PRO A 25 -6.89 0.53 -19.22
C PRO A 25 -6.92 2.04 -18.99
N GLY A 26 -5.84 2.57 -18.41
CA GLY A 26 -5.61 4.01 -18.31
C GLY A 26 -5.03 4.58 -19.60
N GLU A 27 -5.28 5.86 -19.83
CA GLU A 27 -4.83 6.65 -20.98
C GLU A 27 -3.65 7.57 -20.63
N ASN A 28 -3.44 7.86 -19.34
CA ASN A 28 -2.34 8.71 -18.87
C ASN A 28 -0.95 8.06 -19.06
N GLU A 29 0.09 8.90 -19.23
CA GLU A 29 1.47 8.43 -19.26
C GLU A 29 1.87 7.74 -17.94
N PRO A 30 2.37 6.49 -18.02
CA PRO A 30 2.68 5.71 -16.83
C PRO A 30 3.87 6.32 -16.08
N LEU A 31 3.86 6.21 -14.75
CA LEU A 31 4.96 6.67 -13.90
C LEU A 31 6.25 5.84 -14.10
N PHE A 32 6.07 4.62 -14.59
CA PHE A 32 7.09 3.60 -14.78
C PHE A 32 7.02 3.08 -16.22
N ALA A 33 8.17 2.94 -16.86
CA ALA A 33 8.29 2.32 -18.17
C ALA A 33 9.35 1.23 -18.12
N LEU A 34 9.08 0.08 -18.74
CA LEU A 34 10.05 -1.00 -18.92
C LEU A 34 11.06 -0.66 -20.01
N GLU A 35 10.59 0.06 -21.03
CA GLU A 35 11.39 0.45 -22.19
C GLU A 35 11.61 1.96 -22.22
N PRO A 36 12.82 2.41 -22.59
CA PRO A 36 14.01 1.58 -22.80
C PRO A 36 14.65 1.14 -21.46
N ASP A 37 15.52 0.12 -21.48
CA ASP A 37 16.30 -0.27 -20.30
C ASP A 37 17.21 0.88 -19.85
N PHE A 38 16.81 1.55 -18.77
CA PHE A 38 17.51 2.73 -18.27
C PHE A 38 18.93 2.41 -17.76
N ASP A 39 19.16 1.21 -17.23
CA ASP A 39 20.47 0.82 -16.73
C ASP A 39 21.45 0.62 -17.90
N GLU A 40 20.96 0.08 -19.02
CA GLU A 40 21.71 -0.01 -20.26
C GLU A 40 22.01 1.38 -20.86
N VAL A 41 21.02 2.28 -20.89
CA VAL A 41 21.20 3.67 -21.34
C VAL A 41 22.31 4.37 -20.53
N VAL A 42 22.28 4.23 -19.20
CA VAL A 42 23.33 4.79 -18.32
C VAL A 42 24.69 4.14 -18.57
N LEU A 43 24.75 2.82 -18.77
CA LEU A 43 25.99 2.11 -19.06
C LEU A 43 26.62 2.57 -20.38
N ASN A 44 25.82 2.67 -21.45
CA ASN A 44 26.26 3.13 -22.77
C ASN A 44 26.74 4.59 -22.72
N HIS A 45 26.03 5.46 -21.99
CA HIS A 45 26.48 6.83 -21.74
C HIS A 45 27.81 6.90 -20.98
N ARG A 46 28.01 6.06 -19.94
CA ARG A 46 29.28 6.03 -19.21
C ARG A 46 30.44 5.52 -20.07
N LYS A 47 30.22 4.49 -20.89
CA LYS A 47 31.23 3.98 -21.84
C LYS A 47 31.65 5.04 -22.83
N ALA A 48 30.68 5.70 -23.49
CA ALA A 48 30.97 6.77 -24.43
C ALA A 48 31.67 7.98 -23.78
N ALA A 49 31.34 8.31 -22.52
CA ALA A 49 32.04 9.37 -21.78
C ALA A 49 33.51 9.01 -21.47
N ALA A 50 33.78 7.74 -21.14
CA ALA A 50 35.13 7.25 -20.90
C ALA A 50 35.96 7.22 -22.20
N GLU A 51 35.35 6.78 -23.31
CA GLU A 51 35.95 6.82 -24.65
C GLU A 51 36.27 8.24 -25.08
N TYR A 52 35.33 9.19 -24.90
CA TYR A 52 35.55 10.61 -25.14
C TYR A 52 36.75 11.14 -24.36
N LYS A 53 36.83 10.82 -23.05
CA LYS A 53 37.96 11.24 -22.20
C LYS A 53 39.28 10.71 -22.74
N SER A 54 39.33 9.43 -23.14
CA SER A 54 40.54 8.83 -23.72
C SER A 54 40.92 9.47 -25.07
N ALA A 55 39.96 9.67 -25.97
CA ALA A 55 40.18 10.30 -27.27
C ALA A 55 40.68 11.75 -27.12
N ARG A 56 40.15 12.49 -26.13
CA ARG A 56 40.60 13.86 -25.83
C ARG A 56 42.02 13.89 -25.27
N GLU A 57 42.37 12.97 -24.38
CA GLU A 57 43.73 12.82 -23.85
C GLU A 57 44.74 12.49 -24.97
N LYS A 58 44.32 11.68 -25.95
CA LYS A 58 45.11 11.33 -27.14
C LYS A 58 45.07 12.39 -28.26
N LYS A 59 44.32 13.48 -28.09
CA LYS A 59 44.07 14.52 -29.12
C LYS A 59 43.47 13.97 -30.42
N GLU A 60 42.74 12.86 -30.35
CA GLU A 60 42.04 12.20 -31.47
C GLU A 60 40.71 12.89 -31.83
N THR A 61 40.22 13.78 -30.98
CA THR A 61 39.01 14.59 -31.24
C THR A 61 39.14 16.02 -30.72
N GLN A 62 38.50 16.95 -31.43
CA GLN A 62 38.30 18.34 -31.01
C GLN A 62 36.83 18.63 -30.64
N GLU A 63 35.95 17.64 -30.81
CA GLU A 63 34.52 17.76 -30.50
C GLU A 63 34.30 18.00 -29.00
N ASN A 64 33.21 18.68 -28.69
CA ASN A 64 32.73 18.69 -27.31
C ASN A 64 32.01 17.36 -26.98
N ILE A 65 31.80 17.10 -25.69
CA ILE A 65 31.21 15.84 -25.23
C ILE A 65 29.79 15.62 -25.79
N SER A 66 29.00 16.69 -25.98
CA SER A 66 27.64 16.58 -26.51
C SER A 66 27.63 16.15 -27.97
N GLU A 67 28.51 16.72 -28.80
CA GLU A 67 28.71 16.32 -30.20
C GLU A 67 29.21 14.88 -30.31
N TRP A 68 30.17 14.50 -29.45
CA TRP A 68 30.65 13.12 -29.39
C TRP A 68 29.52 12.13 -29.06
N MET A 69 28.72 12.43 -28.04
CA MET A 69 27.58 11.58 -27.64
C MET A 69 26.54 11.44 -28.75
N MET A 70 26.20 12.54 -29.42
CA MET A 70 25.29 12.52 -30.57
C MET A 70 25.84 11.66 -31.71
N ARG A 71 27.14 11.77 -32.03
CA ARG A 71 27.79 10.97 -33.07
C ARG A 71 27.82 9.48 -32.74
N CYS A 72 28.01 9.14 -31.48
CA CYS A 72 27.94 7.75 -31.01
C CYS A 72 26.51 7.20 -30.92
N GLY A 73 25.48 8.01 -31.20
CA GLY A 73 24.08 7.61 -31.09
C GLY A 73 23.64 7.33 -29.66
N VAL A 74 24.33 7.92 -28.66
CA VAL A 74 24.08 7.65 -27.25
C VAL A 74 23.14 8.70 -26.68
N ALA A 75 22.00 8.25 -26.18
CA ALA A 75 21.02 9.14 -25.58
C ALA A 75 21.49 9.73 -24.25
N ASP A 76 21.06 10.96 -23.93
CA ASP A 76 21.33 11.59 -22.63
C ASP A 76 20.39 10.99 -21.56
N PRO A 77 20.90 10.28 -20.53
CA PRO A 77 20.10 9.71 -19.46
C PRO A 77 19.34 10.76 -18.63
N LYS A 78 19.64 12.05 -18.79
CA LYS A 78 18.93 13.17 -18.15
C LYS A 78 17.75 13.68 -18.97
N SER A 79 17.53 13.16 -20.18
CA SER A 79 16.35 13.54 -20.98
C SER A 79 15.06 13.25 -20.18
N PRO A 80 14.07 14.17 -20.19
CA PRO A 80 12.75 13.93 -19.62
C PRO A 80 12.08 12.65 -20.12
N ASP A 81 12.38 12.24 -21.36
CA ASP A 81 11.82 11.04 -22.00
C ASP A 81 12.17 9.75 -21.23
N PHE A 82 13.31 9.72 -20.52
CA PHE A 82 13.72 8.57 -19.73
C PHE A 82 13.18 8.59 -18.30
N ARG A 83 12.37 9.58 -17.90
CA ARG A 83 11.94 9.73 -16.50
C ARG A 83 11.17 8.51 -15.99
N ALA A 84 10.28 7.94 -16.81
CA ALA A 84 9.51 6.76 -16.44
C ALA A 84 10.40 5.50 -16.31
N ALA A 85 11.33 5.32 -17.25
CA ALA A 85 12.31 4.24 -17.22
C ALA A 85 13.29 4.37 -16.03
N GLN A 86 13.76 5.59 -15.73
CA GLN A 86 14.58 5.89 -14.56
C GLN A 86 13.85 5.57 -13.25
N ASN A 87 12.57 5.95 -13.13
CA ASN A 87 11.78 5.63 -11.96
C ASN A 87 11.63 4.12 -11.79
N PHE A 88 11.43 3.39 -12.89
CA PHE A 88 11.32 1.93 -12.86
C PHE A 88 12.63 1.26 -12.46
N SER A 89 13.77 1.68 -13.00
CA SER A 89 15.10 1.22 -12.58
C SER A 89 15.31 1.44 -11.08
N ARG A 90 14.98 2.63 -10.54
CA ARG A 90 15.06 2.90 -9.08
C ARG A 90 14.17 1.96 -8.26
N LEU A 91 12.93 1.77 -8.70
CA LEU A 91 11.97 0.87 -8.04
C LEU A 91 12.51 -0.57 -8.02
N LYS A 92 12.95 -1.09 -9.18
CA LYS A 92 13.51 -2.43 -9.36
C LYS A 92 14.73 -2.65 -8.47
N ASN A 93 15.68 -1.72 -8.50
CA ASN A 93 16.89 -1.79 -7.70
C ASN A 93 16.60 -1.78 -6.19
N GLU A 94 15.62 -0.99 -5.74
CA GLU A 94 15.19 -0.98 -4.35
C GLU A 94 14.56 -2.30 -3.92
N VAL A 95 13.69 -2.89 -4.75
CA VAL A 95 13.09 -4.21 -4.47
C VAL A 95 14.15 -5.28 -4.36
N SER A 96 15.09 -5.34 -5.31
CA SER A 96 16.19 -6.30 -5.28
C SER A 96 17.04 -6.14 -4.02
N ALA A 97 17.35 -4.90 -3.61
CA ALA A 97 18.15 -4.63 -2.42
C ALA A 97 17.42 -5.01 -1.12
N ARG A 98 16.10 -4.76 -1.02
CA ARG A 98 15.29 -5.12 0.15
C ARG A 98 15.13 -6.63 0.30
N ILE A 99 14.85 -7.35 -0.79
CA ILE A 99 14.75 -8.82 -0.77
C ILE A 99 16.09 -9.44 -0.36
N ALA A 100 17.21 -8.93 -0.89
CA ALA A 100 18.54 -9.48 -0.61
C ALA A 100 19.01 -9.24 0.84
N GLN A 101 18.67 -8.09 1.44
CA GLN A 101 19.10 -7.75 2.80
C GLN A 101 18.13 -8.23 3.90
N GLY A 102 16.91 -8.62 3.54
CA GLY A 102 15.85 -8.92 4.49
C GLY A 102 15.37 -7.66 5.23
N SER A 103 14.44 -7.85 6.16
CA SER A 103 13.87 -6.75 6.94
C SER A 103 14.57 -6.55 8.27
N ARG A 104 14.68 -5.28 8.66
CA ARG A 104 15.21 -4.88 9.96
C ARG A 104 14.11 -4.63 11.00
N LEU A 105 12.87 -5.01 10.71
CA LEU A 105 11.75 -4.87 11.64
C LEU A 105 11.89 -5.85 12.81
N GLN A 106 11.74 -5.33 14.02
CA GLN A 106 11.77 -6.09 15.26
C GLN A 106 10.33 -6.37 15.71
N LEU A 107 10.02 -7.65 15.96
CA LEU A 107 8.74 -8.03 16.55
C LEU A 107 8.68 -7.53 17.99
N ILE A 108 7.59 -6.84 18.33
CA ILE A 108 7.34 -6.38 19.69
C ILE A 108 5.97 -6.89 20.12
N GLY A 109 5.96 -7.78 21.12
CA GLY A 109 4.74 -8.17 21.81
C GLY A 109 4.26 -7.03 22.69
N VAL A 110 3.00 -6.65 22.53
CA VAL A 110 2.32 -5.62 23.33
C VAL A 110 1.21 -6.28 24.11
N ASP A 111 1.13 -6.03 25.42
CA ASP A 111 0.06 -6.57 26.25
C ASP A 111 -1.30 -6.14 25.71
N ILE A 112 -2.20 -7.12 25.53
CA ILE A 112 -3.53 -6.89 24.98
C ILE A 112 -4.36 -5.94 25.85
N SER A 113 -4.15 -5.96 27.17
CA SER A 113 -4.87 -5.11 28.12
C SER A 113 -4.48 -3.63 28.01
N ASP A 114 -3.25 -3.35 27.57
CA ASP A 114 -2.69 -2.00 27.40
C ASP A 114 -2.42 -1.66 25.93
N LEU A 115 -3.03 -2.39 24.98
CA LEU A 115 -2.69 -2.34 23.56
C LEU A 115 -2.78 -0.92 22.99
N GLU A 116 -3.92 -0.26 23.16
CA GLU A 116 -4.15 1.07 22.59
C GLU A 116 -3.17 2.10 23.13
N ARG A 117 -2.95 2.09 24.45
CA ARG A 117 -2.01 2.98 25.12
C ARG A 117 -0.58 2.74 24.68
N SER A 118 -0.15 1.48 24.64
CA SER A 118 1.22 1.10 24.25
C SER A 118 1.50 1.44 22.79
N LEU A 119 0.55 1.18 21.87
CA LEU A 119 0.68 1.57 20.47
C LEU A 119 0.74 3.09 20.31
N TYR A 120 -0.01 3.83 21.12
CA TYR A 120 0.02 5.29 21.14
C TYR A 120 1.39 5.81 21.63
N GLU A 121 1.92 5.30 22.74
CA GLU A 121 3.25 5.66 23.26
C GLU A 121 4.37 5.30 22.28
N LEU A 122 4.28 4.13 21.63
CA LEU A 122 5.21 3.76 20.55
C LEU A 122 5.12 4.72 19.36
N SER A 123 3.92 5.19 19.00
CA SER A 123 3.75 6.17 17.91
C SER A 123 4.34 7.55 18.26
N GLU A 124 4.38 7.93 19.54
CA GLU A 124 5.09 9.13 19.99
C GLU A 124 6.61 8.97 19.85
N SER A 125 7.14 7.77 20.06
CA SER A 125 8.57 7.51 20.00
C SER A 125 9.20 7.82 18.63
N ILE A 126 8.45 7.65 17.54
CA ILE A 126 8.93 7.95 16.18
C ILE A 126 8.96 9.46 15.86
N GLU A 127 8.46 10.31 16.74
CA GLU A 127 8.46 11.78 16.59
C GLU A 127 9.83 12.40 17.00
N ASN A 128 10.91 11.77 16.56
CA ASN A 128 12.29 12.16 16.87
C ASN A 128 13.10 12.33 15.58
N VAL A 129 13.76 13.48 15.43
CA VAL A 129 14.52 13.84 14.22
C VAL A 129 15.65 12.85 13.94
N ALA A 130 16.44 12.48 14.95
CA ALA A 130 17.57 11.56 14.78
C ALA A 130 17.07 10.15 14.41
N LEU A 131 16.02 9.69 15.09
CA LEU A 131 15.41 8.39 14.80
C LEU A 131 14.81 8.34 13.39
N ILE A 132 14.14 9.39 12.93
CA ILE A 132 13.60 9.47 11.57
C ILE A 132 14.72 9.39 10.52
N GLN A 133 15.87 10.03 10.76
CA GLN A 133 17.03 9.91 9.87
C GLN A 133 17.59 8.48 9.84
N GLU A 134 17.60 7.79 10.97
CA GLU A 134 17.99 6.38 11.06
C GLU A 134 17.00 5.47 10.31
N ILE A 135 15.70 5.61 10.59
CA ILE A 135 14.62 4.85 9.94
C ILE A 135 14.68 5.05 8.42
N TYR A 136 14.92 6.27 7.94
CA TYR A 136 15.05 6.56 6.52
C TYR A 136 16.16 5.71 5.86
N ARG A 137 17.33 5.59 6.51
CA ARG A 137 18.45 4.78 6.00
C ARG A 137 18.17 3.29 6.08
N VAL A 138 17.42 2.87 7.10
CA VAL A 138 17.01 1.47 7.27
C VAL A 138 16.00 1.05 6.22
N ARG A 139 15.04 1.91 5.88
CA ARG A 139 13.93 1.59 4.97
C ARG A 139 14.24 1.83 3.49
N LYS A 140 15.28 2.61 3.17
CA LYS A 140 15.73 2.85 1.79
C LYS A 140 17.11 2.28 1.51
N HIS A 141 17.13 1.09 0.94
CA HIS A 141 18.34 0.29 0.79
C HIS A 141 19.25 0.76 -0.34
N THR A 142 18.74 1.52 -1.31
CA THR A 142 19.49 2.05 -2.45
C THR A 142 20.01 3.48 -2.25
N VAL A 143 19.70 4.13 -1.12
CA VAL A 143 20.32 5.41 -0.78
C VAL A 143 21.78 5.16 -0.41
N ALA A 144 22.69 5.97 -0.94
CA ALA A 144 24.13 5.87 -0.66
C ALA A 144 24.43 5.95 0.85
N ALA A 145 25.55 5.38 1.29
CA ALA A 145 25.92 5.32 2.71
C ALA A 145 26.12 6.70 3.37
N ASP A 146 26.53 7.71 2.59
CA ASP A 146 26.60 9.13 2.95
C ASP A 146 25.31 9.90 2.61
N GLY A 147 24.35 9.22 1.98
CA GLY A 147 23.03 9.72 1.64
C GLY A 147 22.05 9.65 2.82
N GLY A 148 21.02 10.48 2.75
CA GLY A 148 19.98 10.57 3.78
C GLY A 148 19.21 11.87 3.70
N ILE A 149 18.21 12.00 4.55
CA ILE A 149 17.52 13.28 4.78
C ILE A 149 18.26 14.07 5.84
N ASN A 150 18.34 15.39 5.65
CA ASN A 150 18.93 16.30 6.65
C ASN A 150 17.95 16.50 7.83
N ALA A 151 18.43 17.14 8.90
CA ALA A 151 17.63 17.38 10.10
C ALA A 151 16.36 18.21 9.84
N ALA A 152 16.41 19.16 8.90
CA ALA A 152 15.26 19.98 8.54
C ALA A 152 14.16 19.16 7.85
N GLU A 153 14.54 18.28 6.94
CA GLU A 153 13.61 17.38 6.26
C GLU A 153 13.04 16.33 7.21
N ALA A 154 13.87 15.77 8.10
CA ALA A 154 13.40 14.88 9.16
C ALA A 154 12.45 15.58 10.14
N ALA A 155 12.66 16.86 10.46
CA ALA A 155 11.73 17.65 11.26
C ALA A 155 10.37 17.83 10.57
N LYS A 156 10.33 18.02 9.24
CA LYS A 156 9.06 18.03 8.50
C LYS A 156 8.30 16.71 8.61
N ILE A 157 9.01 15.58 8.51
CA ILE A 157 8.41 14.24 8.67
C ILE A 157 7.90 14.05 10.10
N LYS A 158 8.67 14.47 11.11
CA LYS A 158 8.23 14.49 12.51
C LYS A 158 6.89 15.23 12.64
N HIS A 159 6.78 16.44 12.08
CA HIS A 159 5.53 17.21 12.16
C HIS A 159 4.35 16.50 11.49
N CYS A 160 4.57 15.77 10.39
CA CYS A 160 3.54 14.93 9.78
C CYS A 160 3.07 13.82 10.75
N PHE A 161 3.98 13.16 11.46
CA PHE A 161 3.63 12.14 12.44
C PHE A 161 2.92 12.71 13.67
N SER A 162 3.41 13.83 14.21
CA SER A 162 2.73 14.55 15.30
C SER A 162 1.31 14.96 14.89
N GLN A 163 1.15 15.52 13.69
CA GLN A 163 -0.18 15.90 13.18
C GLN A 163 -1.09 14.68 13.01
N GLY A 164 -0.57 13.58 12.46
CA GLY A 164 -1.30 12.31 12.33
C GLY A 164 -1.81 11.81 13.68
N ARG A 165 -0.96 11.81 14.71
CA ARG A 165 -1.28 11.34 16.06
C ARG A 165 -2.35 12.19 16.73
N GLU A 166 -2.21 13.52 16.68
CA GLU A 166 -3.19 14.43 17.29
C GLU A 166 -4.56 14.35 16.58
N LEU A 167 -4.58 14.19 15.26
CA LEU A 167 -5.82 13.96 14.50
C LEU A 167 -6.45 12.60 14.80
N TYR A 168 -5.65 11.55 14.93
CA TYR A 168 -6.13 10.23 15.35
C TYR A 168 -6.77 10.31 16.75
N ARG A 169 -6.10 10.96 17.72
CA ARG A 169 -6.63 11.17 19.07
C ARG A 169 -7.92 12.00 19.07
N SER A 170 -7.99 13.01 18.21
CA SER A 170 -9.22 13.80 18.02
C SER A 170 -10.35 12.95 17.44
N GLY A 171 -10.02 11.98 16.58
CA GLY A 171 -10.94 10.96 16.11
C GLY A 171 -11.45 10.04 17.22
N THR A 172 -10.56 9.52 18.07
CA THR A 172 -10.94 8.54 19.12
C THR A 172 -11.87 9.14 20.16
N VAL A 173 -11.64 10.40 20.53
CA VAL A 173 -12.48 11.15 21.49
C VAL A 173 -13.74 11.73 20.82
N GLY A 174 -13.70 11.95 19.51
CA GLY A 174 -14.78 12.57 18.74
C GLY A 174 -16.02 11.69 18.60
N SER A 175 -17.17 12.34 18.34
CA SER A 175 -18.39 11.63 17.96
C SER A 175 -18.24 11.02 16.56
N LEU A 176 -19.01 9.95 16.28
CA LEU A 176 -18.99 9.31 14.96
C LEU A 176 -19.20 10.32 13.84
N VAL A 177 -20.02 11.36 14.05
CA VAL A 177 -20.32 12.42 13.07
C VAL A 177 -19.06 13.02 12.44
N VAL A 178 -17.96 13.16 13.18
CA VAL A 178 -16.71 13.80 12.70
C VAL A 178 -15.54 12.83 12.53
N LYS A 179 -15.67 11.59 13.01
CA LYS A 179 -14.63 10.54 12.92
C LYS A 179 -14.06 10.35 11.51
N PRO A 180 -14.87 10.27 10.42
CA PRO A 180 -14.34 10.06 9.08
C PRO A 180 -13.29 11.07 8.66
N LEU A 181 -13.54 12.35 8.92
CA LEU A 181 -12.64 13.44 8.55
C LEU A 181 -11.34 13.39 9.35
N ASN A 182 -11.45 13.20 10.67
CA ASN A 182 -10.30 13.14 11.56
C ASN A 182 -9.38 11.98 11.18
N TYR A 183 -9.92 10.77 10.96
CA TYR A 183 -9.11 9.62 10.57
C TYR A 183 -8.55 9.73 9.15
N PHE A 184 -9.30 10.28 8.20
CA PHE A 184 -8.78 10.50 6.85
C PHE A 184 -7.58 11.44 6.84
N TYR A 185 -7.67 12.56 7.57
CA TYR A 185 -6.55 13.50 7.66
C TYR A 185 -5.42 13.01 8.57
N ALA A 186 -5.71 12.20 9.61
CA ALA A 186 -4.69 11.51 10.37
C ALA A 186 -3.85 10.61 9.46
N LEU A 187 -4.50 9.74 8.69
CA LEU A 187 -3.84 8.83 7.76
C LEU A 187 -3.15 9.58 6.62
N THR A 188 -3.71 10.68 6.13
CA THR A 188 -3.05 11.54 5.13
C THR A 188 -1.75 12.13 5.67
N ALA A 189 -1.75 12.62 6.91
CA ALA A 189 -0.54 13.16 7.54
C ALA A 189 0.51 12.06 7.74
N TYR A 190 0.12 10.89 8.26
CA TYR A 190 1.02 9.74 8.36
C TYR A 190 1.56 9.29 7.01
N ALA A 191 0.72 9.25 5.97
CA ALA A 191 1.09 8.85 4.62
C ALA A 191 2.24 9.70 4.08
N TYR A 192 2.27 11.01 4.34
CA TYR A 192 3.39 11.85 3.92
C TYR A 192 4.74 11.38 4.49
N GLY A 193 4.78 11.04 5.78
CA GLY A 193 6.00 10.50 6.39
C GLY A 193 6.35 9.11 5.86
N ILE A 194 5.36 8.21 5.78
CA ILE A 194 5.53 6.86 5.24
C ILE A 194 6.09 6.89 3.82
N ILE A 195 5.58 7.78 2.96
CA ILE A 195 6.04 7.94 1.58
C ILE A 195 7.52 8.35 1.57
N ILE A 196 7.92 9.35 2.34
CA ILE A 196 9.33 9.78 2.33
C ILE A 196 10.25 8.70 2.90
N LEU A 197 9.79 7.91 3.88
CA LEU A 197 10.59 6.83 4.46
C LEU A 197 10.69 5.60 3.56
N ASN A 198 9.72 5.32 2.70
CA ASN A 198 9.63 4.03 2.00
C ASN A 198 9.58 4.12 0.46
N ASN A 199 9.13 5.23 -0.12
CA ASN A 199 8.98 5.35 -1.58
C ASN A 199 10.34 5.53 -2.28
N PRO A 200 10.71 4.67 -3.25
CA PRO A 200 12.05 4.69 -3.87
C PRO A 200 12.32 5.91 -4.75
N ILE A 201 11.27 6.67 -5.12
CA ILE A 201 11.35 7.81 -6.04
C ILE A 201 10.93 9.14 -5.39
N ARG A 202 10.71 9.16 -4.06
CA ARG A 202 10.38 10.38 -3.29
C ARG A 202 11.36 10.56 -2.14
N PHE A 203 12.07 11.68 -2.12
CA PHE A 203 13.19 11.92 -1.18
C PHE A 203 12.96 13.11 -0.23
N ARG A 204 11.94 13.95 -0.50
CA ARG A 204 11.62 15.17 0.26
C ARG A 204 10.12 15.43 0.22
N LYS A 205 9.57 15.93 1.32
CA LYS A 205 8.15 16.27 1.50
C LYS A 205 7.66 17.29 0.47
N ASP A 206 8.48 18.28 0.12
CA ASP A 206 8.08 19.34 -0.81
C ASP A 206 7.93 18.85 -2.26
N MET A 207 8.33 17.60 -2.54
CA MET A 207 8.11 16.95 -3.84
C MET A 207 6.81 16.16 -3.89
N LEU A 208 6.09 16.06 -2.77
CA LEU A 208 4.81 15.36 -2.73
C LEU A 208 3.74 16.21 -3.43
N PRO A 209 2.93 15.61 -4.31
CA PRO A 209 1.82 16.31 -4.94
C PRO A 209 0.78 16.78 -3.90
N GLY A 210 0.13 17.91 -4.17
CA GLY A 210 -0.94 18.44 -3.31
C GLY A 210 -2.28 17.70 -3.42
N SER A 211 -2.43 16.82 -4.42
CA SER A 211 -3.63 16.00 -4.65
C SER A 211 -3.61 14.72 -3.80
N HIS A 212 -4.79 14.21 -3.42
CA HIS A 212 -4.92 12.90 -2.79
C HIS A 212 -4.68 11.73 -3.76
N GLY A 213 -4.74 11.97 -5.07
CA GLY A 213 -4.47 10.97 -6.11
C GLY A 213 -5.57 9.95 -6.32
N ILE A 214 -6.80 10.36 -6.04
CA ILE A 214 -8.03 9.59 -6.16
C ILE A 214 -9.17 10.53 -6.57
N ASN A 215 -10.21 9.98 -7.17
CA ASN A 215 -11.44 10.71 -7.47
C ASN A 215 -12.62 10.03 -6.76
N TYR A 216 -13.51 10.83 -6.17
CA TYR A 216 -14.73 10.31 -5.55
C TYR A 216 -15.91 10.62 -6.47
N LEU A 217 -16.69 9.59 -6.82
CA LEU A 217 -17.88 9.72 -7.65
C LEU A 217 -19.10 9.76 -6.72
N PRO A 218 -19.65 10.96 -6.42
CA PRO A 218 -20.67 11.11 -5.39
C PRO A 218 -21.95 10.35 -5.73
N ASP A 219 -22.39 10.36 -6.99
CA ASP A 219 -23.69 9.81 -7.41
C ASP A 219 -23.88 8.33 -7.08
N ARG A 220 -22.79 7.57 -7.04
CA ARG A 220 -22.78 6.12 -6.81
C ARG A 220 -21.94 5.68 -5.61
N VAL A 221 -21.39 6.64 -4.85
CA VAL A 221 -20.48 6.37 -3.74
C VAL A 221 -19.33 5.44 -4.18
N LEU A 222 -18.65 5.81 -5.27
CA LEU A 222 -17.51 5.05 -5.80
C LEU A 222 -16.23 5.85 -5.65
N VAL A 223 -15.09 5.16 -5.61
CA VAL A 223 -13.77 5.76 -5.69
C VAL A 223 -13.07 5.30 -6.96
N GLN A 224 -12.34 6.20 -7.60
CA GLN A 224 -11.43 5.89 -8.69
C GLN A 224 -9.98 6.12 -8.24
N PHE A 225 -9.11 5.18 -8.61
CA PHE A 225 -7.67 5.22 -8.32
C PHE A 225 -6.87 4.51 -9.43
N GLY A 226 -5.54 4.67 -9.40
CA GLY A 226 -4.67 4.18 -10.47
C GLY A 226 -4.62 5.10 -11.68
N GLY A 227 -4.09 4.59 -12.80
CA GLY A 227 -3.90 5.24 -14.11
C GLY A 227 -4.36 6.70 -14.25
N ASP A 228 -5.57 6.89 -14.78
CA ASP A 228 -6.11 8.20 -15.18
C ASP A 228 -6.24 9.24 -14.05
N MET A 229 -6.04 8.83 -12.80
CA MET A 229 -6.10 9.76 -11.68
C MET A 229 -4.85 10.64 -11.63
N PRO A 230 -4.98 11.90 -11.16
CA PRO A 230 -3.83 12.73 -10.88
C PRO A 230 -2.85 12.00 -9.95
N ARG A 231 -1.54 12.16 -10.18
CA ARG A 231 -0.55 11.66 -9.22
C ARG A 231 -0.75 12.38 -7.88
N GLY A 232 -0.78 11.62 -6.80
CA GLY A 232 -1.18 12.13 -5.50
C GLY A 232 -0.66 11.29 -4.33
N THR A 233 -1.13 11.64 -3.12
CA THR A 233 -0.78 10.92 -1.89
C THR A 233 -1.02 9.41 -2.02
N PHE A 234 -2.16 8.98 -2.56
CA PHE A 234 -2.49 7.56 -2.69
C PHE A 234 -1.52 6.80 -3.60
N SER A 235 -1.25 7.31 -4.81
CA SER A 235 -0.37 6.63 -5.77
C SER A 235 1.07 6.54 -5.24
N ASP A 236 1.55 7.61 -4.59
CA ASP A 236 2.87 7.62 -3.96
C ASP A 236 2.91 6.72 -2.71
N LEU A 237 1.81 6.62 -1.96
CA LEU A 237 1.68 5.70 -0.83
C LEU A 237 1.72 4.25 -1.29
N HIS A 238 0.98 3.87 -2.33
CA HIS A 238 1.04 2.51 -2.88
C HIS A 238 2.45 2.14 -3.34
N THR A 239 3.11 3.06 -4.05
CA THR A 239 4.50 2.91 -4.53
C THR A 239 5.53 2.79 -3.40
N SER A 240 5.14 3.09 -2.15
CA SER A 240 5.98 2.92 -0.97
C SER A 240 6.18 1.46 -0.57
N PHE A 241 5.36 0.55 -1.10
CA PHE A 241 5.35 -0.87 -0.76
C PHE A 241 5.67 -1.74 -1.99
N PRO A 242 6.86 -1.59 -2.61
CA PRO A 242 7.19 -2.31 -3.84
C PRO A 242 7.59 -3.78 -3.62
N GLN A 243 7.56 -4.23 -2.36
CA GLN A 243 7.65 -5.63 -1.97
C GLN A 243 6.58 -5.93 -0.93
N ALA A 244 6.10 -7.17 -0.92
CA ALA A 244 5.37 -7.71 0.22
C ALA A 244 6.37 -8.21 1.25
N TYR A 245 6.08 -7.96 2.52
CA TYR A 245 6.90 -8.39 3.64
C TYR A 245 6.00 -8.99 4.72
N ILE A 246 6.23 -10.25 5.04
CA ILE A 246 5.47 -11.01 6.04
C ILE A 246 6.44 -11.46 7.12
N LYS A 247 6.15 -11.08 8.36
CA LYS A 247 6.96 -11.43 9.52
C LYS A 247 6.11 -12.08 10.59
N SER A 248 6.59 -13.19 11.11
CA SER A 248 6.09 -13.82 12.33
C SER A 248 7.30 -14.20 13.21
N PRO A 249 7.08 -14.63 14.45
CA PRO A 249 8.17 -15.15 15.28
C PRO A 249 8.96 -16.30 14.64
N ASP A 250 8.31 -17.11 13.80
CA ASP A 250 8.87 -18.35 13.26
C ASP A 250 9.38 -18.24 11.83
N PHE A 251 8.98 -17.21 11.08
CA PHE A 251 9.38 -17.05 9.68
C PHE A 251 9.38 -15.61 9.20
N GLU A 252 10.13 -15.39 8.13
CA GLU A 252 10.20 -14.14 7.39
C GLU A 252 10.12 -14.45 5.89
N ILE A 253 9.19 -13.81 5.19
CA ILE A 253 9.00 -13.97 3.76
C ILE A 253 8.91 -12.60 3.10
N ALA A 254 9.65 -12.41 2.02
CA ALA A 254 9.58 -11.23 1.18
C ALA A 254 9.48 -11.63 -0.29
N TYR A 255 8.62 -10.95 -1.04
CA TYR A 255 8.50 -11.14 -2.48
C TYR A 255 8.19 -9.82 -3.20
N SER A 256 8.55 -9.76 -4.47
CA SER A 256 8.40 -8.57 -5.31
C SER A 256 6.93 -8.21 -5.53
N GLN A 257 6.63 -6.92 -5.54
CA GLN A 257 5.33 -6.35 -5.92
C GLN A 257 5.47 -5.38 -7.10
N LEU A 258 6.53 -5.54 -7.91
CA LEU A 258 6.80 -4.69 -9.08
C LEU A 258 5.65 -4.74 -10.09
N ASP A 259 5.13 -5.93 -10.39
CA ASP A 259 4.04 -6.08 -11.37
C ASP A 259 2.76 -5.41 -10.89
N SER A 260 2.45 -5.50 -9.59
CA SER A 260 1.36 -4.76 -8.96
C SER A 260 1.53 -3.24 -9.10
N ALA A 261 2.74 -2.73 -8.85
CA ALA A 261 3.04 -1.31 -9.01
C ALA A 261 2.87 -0.86 -10.47
N LEU A 262 3.31 -1.65 -11.46
CA LEU A 262 3.08 -1.37 -12.88
C LEU A 262 1.59 -1.41 -13.22
N ALA A 263 0.87 -2.42 -12.75
CA ALA A 263 -0.56 -2.60 -13.00
C ALA A 263 -1.40 -1.43 -12.47
N LEU A 264 -1.00 -0.82 -11.34
CA LEU A 264 -1.70 0.34 -10.78
C LEU A 264 -1.69 1.52 -11.75
N TYR A 265 -0.56 1.82 -12.38
CA TYR A 265 -0.45 2.96 -13.31
C TYR A 265 -0.99 2.63 -14.71
N LYS A 266 -1.09 1.35 -15.07
CA LYS A 266 -1.67 0.90 -16.35
C LYS A 266 -3.20 0.89 -16.35
N ASN A 267 -3.83 0.77 -15.18
CA ASN A 267 -5.27 0.59 -15.09
C ASN A 267 -5.91 1.70 -14.25
N ARG A 268 -7.04 2.23 -14.71
CA ARG A 268 -7.99 2.97 -13.88
C ARG A 268 -8.93 1.96 -13.22
N ILE A 269 -9.02 2.03 -11.90
CA ILE A 269 -9.87 1.15 -11.10
C ILE A 269 -10.98 1.99 -10.49
N THR A 270 -12.23 1.58 -10.67
CA THR A 270 -13.40 2.15 -10.00
C THR A 270 -13.97 1.08 -9.06
N CYS A 271 -14.19 1.40 -7.79
CA CYS A 271 -14.85 0.47 -6.87
C CYS A 271 -15.75 1.14 -5.84
N SER A 272 -16.67 0.35 -5.27
CA SER A 272 -17.54 0.76 -4.17
C SER A 272 -16.87 0.58 -2.81
N LEU A 273 -17.44 1.26 -1.81
CA LEU A 273 -17.02 1.14 -0.42
C LEU A 273 -17.24 -0.29 0.11
N GLY A 274 -18.34 -0.96 -0.26
CA GLY A 274 -18.61 -2.34 0.10
C GLY A 274 -17.53 -3.32 -0.37
N THR A 275 -17.04 -3.17 -1.61
CA THR A 275 -15.90 -3.96 -2.10
C THR A 275 -14.69 -3.78 -1.19
N LEU A 276 -14.33 -2.54 -0.84
CA LEU A 276 -13.17 -2.27 0.02
C LEU A 276 -13.36 -2.84 1.44
N LEU A 277 -14.55 -2.66 2.04
CA LEU A 277 -14.86 -3.21 3.37
C LEU A 277 -14.76 -4.74 3.40
N SER A 278 -15.11 -5.42 2.30
CA SER A 278 -14.98 -6.88 2.19
C SER A 278 -13.53 -7.40 2.20
N MET A 279 -12.55 -6.51 2.06
CA MET A 279 -11.11 -6.83 2.10
C MET A 279 -10.48 -6.59 3.48
N VAL A 280 -11.23 -6.05 4.45
CA VAL A 280 -10.72 -5.80 5.81
C VAL A 280 -10.93 -7.06 6.67
N PRO A 281 -9.87 -7.70 7.20
CA PRO A 281 -10.00 -8.96 7.95
C PRO A 281 -11.01 -8.89 9.09
N GLU A 282 -10.93 -7.84 9.90
CA GLU A 282 -11.77 -7.64 11.08
C GLU A 282 -13.23 -7.29 10.74
N MET A 283 -13.54 -7.07 9.46
CA MET A 283 -14.89 -6.82 8.98
C MET A 283 -15.61 -8.09 8.51
N GLY A 284 -14.93 -9.23 8.35
CA GLY A 284 -15.46 -10.38 7.60
C GLY A 284 -16.87 -10.83 7.99
N ASP A 285 -17.12 -11.04 9.29
CA ASP A 285 -18.43 -11.48 9.78
C ASP A 285 -19.47 -10.34 9.73
N PHE A 286 -19.07 -9.10 10.06
CA PHE A 286 -19.97 -7.94 9.98
C PHE A 286 -20.38 -7.61 8.56
N TYR A 287 -19.46 -7.78 7.60
CA TYR A 287 -19.73 -7.65 6.18
C TYR A 287 -20.73 -8.70 5.72
N GLN A 288 -20.57 -9.96 6.15
CA GLN A 288 -21.51 -11.01 5.82
C GLN A 288 -22.90 -10.77 6.43
N ILE A 289 -22.98 -10.35 7.69
CA ILE A 289 -24.25 -10.00 8.34
C ILE A 289 -24.93 -8.84 7.61
N ALA A 290 -24.17 -7.82 7.23
CA ALA A 290 -24.72 -6.61 6.62
C ALA A 290 -25.17 -6.81 5.16
N THR A 291 -24.50 -7.69 4.41
CA THR A 291 -24.71 -7.83 2.95
C THR A 291 -25.28 -9.18 2.52
N GLY A 292 -25.24 -10.20 3.39
CA GLY A 292 -25.52 -11.59 3.03
C GLY A 292 -24.45 -12.25 2.13
N ARG A 293 -23.37 -11.53 1.78
CA ARG A 293 -22.30 -11.99 0.88
C ARG A 293 -21.09 -12.43 1.68
N GLN A 294 -20.30 -13.36 1.13
CA GLN A 294 -19.01 -13.70 1.74
C GLN A 294 -18.01 -12.53 1.56
N SER A 295 -17.20 -12.31 2.59
CA SER A 295 -16.07 -11.39 2.54
C SER A 295 -14.95 -11.98 1.67
N ARG A 296 -14.06 -11.12 1.15
CA ARG A 296 -12.86 -11.50 0.38
C ARG A 296 -11.66 -11.86 1.27
N VAL A 297 -11.89 -12.05 2.57
CA VAL A 297 -10.84 -12.34 3.54
C VAL A 297 -10.89 -13.81 3.93
N HIS A 298 -9.74 -14.46 3.86
CA HIS A 298 -9.61 -15.88 4.17
C HIS A 298 -8.41 -16.08 5.09
N GLN A 299 -8.58 -16.92 6.11
CA GLN A 299 -7.48 -17.23 7.01
C GLN A 299 -6.31 -17.80 6.22
N LEU A 300 -5.09 -17.34 6.54
CA LEU A 300 -3.85 -17.84 5.98
C LEU A 300 -2.97 -18.36 7.12
N LYS A 301 -2.40 -19.54 6.93
CA LYS A 301 -1.29 -20.05 7.74
C LYS A 301 -0.11 -20.30 6.81
N ILE A 302 1.09 -19.97 7.27
CA ILE A 302 2.31 -20.30 6.55
C ILE A 302 3.05 -21.31 7.41
N LEU A 303 3.11 -22.54 6.91
CA LEU A 303 3.81 -23.62 7.59
C LEU A 303 5.28 -23.56 7.17
N PRO A 304 6.23 -23.55 8.14
CA PRO A 304 7.64 -23.58 7.83
C PRO A 304 7.98 -24.89 7.11
N SER A 305 9.02 -24.85 6.28
CA SER A 305 9.46 -26.04 5.58
C SER A 305 9.96 -27.10 6.56
N LYS A 306 9.60 -28.36 6.32
CA LYS A 306 10.20 -29.50 7.02
C LYS A 306 11.64 -29.76 6.56
N GLN A 307 12.07 -29.18 5.45
CA GLN A 307 13.41 -29.37 4.88
C GLN A 307 14.34 -28.22 5.28
N VAL A 308 15.44 -28.54 5.95
CA VAL A 308 16.41 -27.55 6.49
C VAL A 308 17.27 -26.91 5.39
N LYS A 309 17.55 -27.64 4.29
CA LYS A 309 18.48 -27.17 3.25
C LYS A 309 17.84 -26.25 2.20
N GLU A 310 16.56 -26.45 1.92
CA GLU A 310 15.79 -25.66 0.93
C GLU A 310 14.41 -25.36 1.51
N PRO A 311 14.27 -24.28 2.29
CA PRO A 311 13.03 -23.98 2.97
C PRO A 311 11.95 -23.61 1.94
N SER A 312 11.09 -24.57 1.63
CA SER A 312 9.88 -24.36 0.82
C SER A 312 8.68 -24.18 1.76
N PRO A 313 8.22 -22.94 2.05
CA PRO A 313 7.05 -22.71 2.89
C PRO A 313 5.77 -23.21 2.21
N THR A 314 4.83 -23.70 3.02
CA THR A 314 3.50 -24.08 2.55
C THR A 314 2.48 -23.04 3.00
N PHE A 315 1.84 -22.38 2.04
CA PHE A 315 0.71 -21.48 2.27
C PHE A 315 -0.56 -22.31 2.38
N VAL A 316 -1.26 -22.18 3.50
CA VAL A 316 -2.53 -22.86 3.78
C VAL A 316 -3.62 -21.81 3.85
N ILE A 317 -4.52 -21.81 2.87
CA ILE A 317 -5.54 -20.77 2.69
C ILE A 317 -6.94 -21.35 2.92
N GLY A 318 -7.72 -20.69 3.78
CA GLY A 318 -9.04 -21.12 4.23
C GLY A 318 -9.04 -21.67 5.65
N ASP A 319 -10.23 -21.92 6.18
CA ASP A 319 -10.46 -22.46 7.54
C ASP A 319 -11.15 -23.84 7.53
N GLY A 320 -11.22 -24.47 6.36
CA GLY A 320 -11.94 -25.72 6.11
C GLY A 320 -13.44 -25.55 5.87
N SER A 321 -14.04 -24.43 6.27
CA SER A 321 -15.44 -24.10 6.03
C SER A 321 -15.61 -23.03 4.94
N ARG A 322 -14.72 -22.04 4.91
CA ARG A 322 -14.65 -20.92 3.97
C ARG A 322 -13.29 -20.94 3.27
N ARG A 323 -13.30 -20.68 1.97
CA ARG A 323 -12.10 -20.60 1.13
C ARG A 323 -12.32 -19.64 -0.04
N PRO A 324 -11.26 -19.05 -0.61
CA PRO A 324 -11.36 -18.19 -1.79
C PRO A 324 -11.73 -18.99 -3.03
N SER A 325 -12.02 -18.28 -4.12
CA SER A 325 -12.15 -18.94 -5.43
C SER A 325 -10.81 -19.57 -5.87
N ARG A 326 -10.88 -20.77 -6.46
CA ARG A 326 -9.69 -21.46 -7.00
C ARG A 326 -8.93 -20.58 -8.02
N ALA A 327 -9.68 -19.89 -8.88
CA ALA A 327 -9.11 -19.00 -9.89
C ALA A 327 -8.32 -17.83 -9.27
N SER A 328 -8.78 -17.28 -8.13
CA SER A 328 -8.02 -16.26 -7.40
C SER A 328 -6.70 -16.82 -6.87
N VAL A 329 -6.71 -18.03 -6.32
CA VAL A 329 -5.49 -18.65 -5.77
C VAL A 329 -4.50 -18.97 -6.88
N GLU A 330 -4.95 -19.55 -7.99
CA GLU A 330 -4.09 -19.87 -9.14
C GLU A 330 -3.46 -18.61 -9.77
N ARG A 331 -4.18 -17.48 -9.77
CA ARG A 331 -3.62 -16.18 -10.19
C ARG A 331 -2.52 -15.68 -9.26
N CYS A 332 -2.68 -15.83 -7.95
CA CYS A 332 -1.71 -15.38 -6.95
C CYS A 332 -0.48 -16.31 -6.85
N PHE A 333 -0.60 -17.57 -7.27
CA PHE A 333 0.45 -18.59 -7.19
C PHE A 333 0.68 -19.26 -8.57
N PRO A 334 1.10 -18.49 -9.60
CA PRO A 334 1.15 -18.97 -10.98
C PRO A 334 2.17 -20.09 -11.16
N GLY A 335 1.72 -21.20 -11.75
CA GLY A 335 2.55 -22.37 -12.03
C GLY A 335 2.93 -23.20 -10.80
N MET A 336 2.28 -22.95 -9.66
CA MET A 336 2.48 -23.72 -8.42
C MET A 336 1.39 -24.77 -8.26
N GLU A 337 1.74 -25.91 -7.65
CA GLU A 337 0.77 -26.98 -7.41
C GLU A 337 -0.18 -26.59 -6.27
N LEU A 338 -1.47 -26.61 -6.57
CA LEU A 338 -2.55 -26.33 -5.62
C LEU A 338 -3.17 -27.65 -5.16
N GLN A 339 -3.00 -27.99 -3.88
CA GLN A 339 -3.63 -29.16 -3.28
C GLN A 339 -4.84 -28.74 -2.44
N GLU A 340 -5.96 -29.45 -2.57
CA GLU A 340 -7.14 -29.23 -1.73
C GLU A 340 -7.18 -30.29 -0.63
N ILE A 341 -7.09 -29.85 0.62
CA ILE A 341 -7.07 -30.74 1.80
C ILE A 341 -8.11 -30.23 2.79
N ARG A 342 -9.14 -31.04 3.06
CA ARG A 342 -10.18 -30.75 4.08
C ARG A 342 -10.81 -29.35 3.98
N GLY A 343 -11.04 -28.88 2.76
CA GLY A 343 -11.64 -27.56 2.54
C GLY A 343 -10.64 -26.39 2.49
N GLU A 344 -9.34 -26.64 2.65
CA GLU A 344 -8.27 -25.65 2.56
C GLU A 344 -7.44 -25.84 1.28
N TYR A 345 -6.80 -24.78 0.82
CA TYR A 345 -5.80 -24.82 -0.24
C TYR A 345 -4.39 -24.82 0.32
N HIS A 346 -3.58 -25.80 -0.09
CA HIS A 346 -2.20 -25.98 0.32
C HIS A 346 -1.28 -25.75 -0.89
N ILE A 347 -0.43 -24.74 -0.83
CA ILE A 347 0.50 -24.35 -1.90
C ILE A 347 1.92 -24.34 -1.33
N THR A 348 2.75 -25.26 -1.81
CA THR A 348 4.17 -25.28 -1.42
C THR A 348 4.98 -24.47 -2.43
N VAL A 349 5.60 -23.39 -1.95
CA VAL A 349 6.36 -22.46 -2.78
C VAL A 349 7.84 -22.75 -2.62
N ARG A 350 8.49 -23.16 -3.70
CA ARG A 350 9.94 -23.34 -3.70
C ARG A 350 10.66 -21.97 -3.71
N PRO A 351 11.85 -21.84 -3.11
CA PRO A 351 12.59 -20.58 -3.07
C PRO A 351 12.74 -19.90 -4.44
N GLU A 352 13.05 -20.67 -5.49
CA GLU A 352 13.21 -20.17 -6.85
C GLU A 352 11.92 -19.65 -7.47
N SER A 353 10.75 -20.00 -6.93
CA SER A 353 9.43 -19.54 -7.42
C SER A 353 8.81 -18.46 -6.55
N LEU A 354 9.45 -18.08 -5.43
CA LEU A 354 8.92 -17.08 -4.51
C LEU A 354 8.71 -15.71 -5.18
N HIS A 355 9.59 -15.36 -6.14
CA HIS A 355 9.47 -14.13 -6.93
C HIS A 355 8.22 -14.07 -7.82
N LYS A 356 7.54 -15.21 -8.04
CA LYS A 356 6.30 -15.31 -8.84
C LYS A 356 5.04 -15.16 -7.99
N VAL A 357 5.16 -15.19 -6.66
CA VAL A 357 4.01 -15.00 -5.77
C VAL A 357 3.46 -13.60 -5.95
N ASN A 358 2.15 -13.50 -6.20
CA ASN A 358 1.42 -12.25 -6.36
C ASN A 358 0.18 -12.19 -5.44
N ALA A 359 0.32 -12.70 -4.21
CA ALA A 359 -0.75 -12.69 -3.21
C ALA A 359 -0.80 -11.34 -2.44
N THR A 360 -2.01 -10.86 -2.14
CA THR A 360 -2.22 -9.81 -1.13
C THR A 360 -2.45 -10.48 0.21
N ILE A 361 -1.59 -10.17 1.19
CA ILE A 361 -1.62 -10.75 2.53
C ILE A 361 -1.60 -9.61 3.55
N TYR A 362 -2.59 -9.62 4.44
CA TYR A 362 -2.67 -8.69 5.57
C TYR A 362 -2.37 -9.38 6.89
N THR A 363 -2.03 -8.57 7.88
CA THR A 363 -1.73 -9.05 9.22
C THR A 363 -2.58 -8.28 10.22
N ASP A 364 -3.39 -8.98 11.01
CA ASP A 364 -4.20 -8.32 12.03
C ASP A 364 -3.36 -7.87 13.23
N ILE A 365 -4.01 -7.32 14.25
CA ILE A 365 -3.33 -6.87 15.47
C ILE A 365 -2.72 -8.03 16.29
N TYR A 366 -3.17 -9.27 16.08
CA TYR A 366 -2.68 -10.48 16.77
C TYR A 366 -1.56 -11.20 16.00
N ALA A 367 -1.11 -10.62 14.89
CA ALA A 367 -0.20 -11.25 13.93
C ALA A 367 -0.78 -12.47 13.17
N ASP A 368 -2.11 -12.65 13.18
CA ASP A 368 -2.73 -13.63 12.28
C ASP A 368 -2.67 -13.12 10.84
N LEU A 369 -2.44 -14.05 9.90
CA LEU A 369 -2.33 -13.74 8.48
C LEU A 369 -3.66 -13.98 7.76
N TRP A 370 -3.93 -13.12 6.80
CA TRP A 370 -5.16 -13.14 6.02
C TRP A 370 -4.83 -13.02 4.53
N PHE A 371 -5.25 -14.01 3.75
CA PHE A 371 -5.24 -13.93 2.29
C PHE A 371 -6.43 -13.10 1.83
N ILE A 372 -6.17 -12.14 0.94
CA ILE A 372 -7.18 -11.23 0.41
C ILE A 372 -7.44 -11.53 -1.07
N GLU A 373 -8.64 -11.99 -1.38
CA GLU A 373 -9.09 -12.19 -2.76
C GLU A 373 -9.26 -10.82 -3.43
N THR A 374 -8.28 -10.44 -4.26
CA THR A 374 -8.20 -9.07 -4.77
C THR A 374 -9.04 -8.90 -6.04
N PRO A 375 -10.00 -7.96 -6.07
CA PRO A 375 -10.87 -7.77 -7.23
C PRO A 375 -10.27 -6.84 -8.30
N PHE A 376 -9.04 -6.33 -8.09
CA PHE A 376 -8.41 -5.28 -8.91
C PHE A 376 -7.43 -5.82 -9.97
N GLY A 377 -7.67 -7.04 -10.47
CA GLY A 377 -6.78 -7.70 -11.41
C GLY A 377 -5.42 -8.04 -10.77
N ASP A 378 -4.34 -7.51 -11.34
CA ASP A 378 -2.96 -7.74 -10.88
C ASP A 378 -2.50 -6.70 -9.83
N VAL A 379 -3.36 -5.74 -9.46
CA VAL A 379 -3.03 -4.71 -8.47
C VAL A 379 -3.27 -5.25 -7.07
N ASN A 380 -2.19 -5.57 -6.36
CA ASN A 380 -2.21 -5.82 -4.93
C ASN A 380 -2.24 -4.49 -4.17
N LEU A 381 -3.20 -4.36 -3.26
CA LEU A 381 -3.41 -3.14 -2.48
C LEU A 381 -2.81 -3.32 -1.08
N PRO A 382 -1.75 -2.59 -0.69
CA PRO A 382 -1.26 -2.59 0.69
C PRO A 382 -2.37 -2.17 1.67
N GLU A 383 -2.39 -2.74 2.87
CA GLU A 383 -3.49 -2.53 3.83
C GLU A 383 -3.68 -1.05 4.20
N VAL A 384 -2.59 -0.30 4.34
CA VAL A 384 -2.66 1.16 4.57
C VAL A 384 -3.31 1.92 3.40
N CYS A 385 -3.13 1.43 2.17
CA CYS A 385 -3.79 2.01 1.00
C CYS A 385 -5.28 1.67 0.98
N LEU A 386 -5.67 0.46 1.40
CA LEU A 386 -7.07 0.08 1.57
C LEU A 386 -7.79 1.02 2.54
N HIS A 387 -7.22 1.22 3.72
CA HIS A 387 -7.79 2.13 4.71
C HIS A 387 -7.80 3.59 4.24
N PHE A 388 -6.81 4.02 3.46
CA PHE A 388 -6.79 5.35 2.85
C PHE A 388 -8.00 5.57 1.93
N LEU A 389 -8.32 4.59 1.08
CA LEU A 389 -9.49 4.65 0.19
C LEU A 389 -10.79 4.68 0.99
N ILE A 390 -10.96 3.76 1.95
CA ILE A 390 -12.17 3.67 2.77
C ILE A 390 -12.41 4.98 3.54
N LEU A 391 -11.40 5.48 4.23
CA LEU A 391 -11.51 6.72 5.01
C LEU A 391 -11.75 7.94 4.12
N SER A 392 -11.14 7.99 2.93
CA SER A 392 -11.44 9.03 1.95
C SER A 392 -12.91 9.01 1.55
N MET A 393 -13.46 7.82 1.23
CA MET A 393 -14.87 7.70 0.84
C MET A 393 -15.80 8.13 1.97
N PHE A 394 -15.60 7.64 3.20
CA PHE A 394 -16.41 8.09 4.34
C PHE A 394 -16.25 9.60 4.61
N SER A 395 -15.05 10.15 4.49
CA SER A 395 -14.81 11.59 4.64
C SER A 395 -15.55 12.40 3.56
N ASN A 396 -15.62 11.91 2.32
CA ASN A 396 -16.36 12.57 1.26
C ASN A 396 -17.88 12.45 1.44
N ILE A 397 -18.39 11.30 1.89
CA ILE A 397 -19.81 11.15 2.27
C ILE A 397 -20.15 12.16 3.38
N MET A 398 -19.36 12.18 4.46
CA MET A 398 -19.55 13.11 5.58
C MET A 398 -19.56 14.59 5.16
N ARG A 399 -18.69 15.00 4.23
CA ARG A 399 -18.56 16.39 3.78
C ARG A 399 -19.59 16.83 2.75
N TYR A 400 -19.87 15.96 1.78
CA TYR A 400 -20.67 16.32 0.60
C TYR A 400 -22.10 15.79 0.66
N ARG A 401 -22.40 14.91 1.62
CA ARG A 401 -23.70 14.28 1.86
C ARG A 401 -24.01 14.26 3.37
N PRO A 402 -24.04 15.43 4.03
CA PRO A 402 -24.17 15.51 5.50
C PRO A 402 -25.51 14.98 6.01
N ASP A 403 -26.60 15.11 5.25
CA ASP A 403 -27.92 14.59 5.62
C ASP A 403 -27.93 13.06 5.58
N GLU A 404 -27.36 12.47 4.52
CA GLU A 404 -27.25 11.02 4.39
C GLU A 404 -26.28 10.43 5.42
N TRP A 405 -25.19 11.14 5.71
CA TRP A 405 -24.28 10.78 6.79
C TRP A 405 -24.99 10.82 8.15
N GLY A 406 -25.78 11.86 8.43
CA GLY A 406 -26.59 11.98 9.64
C GLY A 406 -27.54 10.79 9.78
N GLY A 407 -28.32 10.48 8.75
CA GLY A 407 -29.23 9.33 8.75
C GLY A 407 -28.51 7.98 8.94
N LEU A 408 -27.29 7.82 8.42
CA LEU A 408 -26.47 6.63 8.66
C LEU A 408 -25.95 6.56 10.11
N VAL A 409 -25.56 7.68 10.69
CA VAL A 409 -25.14 7.76 12.10
C VAL A 409 -26.34 7.48 13.02
N ASP A 410 -27.49 8.08 12.76
CA ASP A 410 -28.69 7.98 13.59
C ASP A 410 -29.47 6.67 13.37
N ASN A 411 -29.00 5.83 12.43
CA ASN A 411 -29.60 4.53 12.10
C ASN A 411 -31.00 4.64 11.47
N ASP A 412 -31.26 5.72 10.76
CA ASP A 412 -32.56 6.00 10.14
C ASP A 412 -32.72 5.35 8.76
N VAL A 413 -31.63 4.89 8.14
CA VAL A 413 -31.64 4.40 6.75
C VAL A 413 -31.46 2.88 6.66
N SER A 414 -30.43 2.32 7.28
CA SER A 414 -30.20 0.88 7.28
C SER A 414 -29.36 0.43 8.46
N ALA A 415 -29.95 -0.41 9.33
CA ALA A 415 -29.27 -1.01 10.47
C ALA A 415 -28.02 -1.79 10.09
N SER A 416 -28.04 -2.49 8.96
CA SER A 416 -26.89 -3.21 8.44
C SER A 416 -25.74 -2.29 8.05
N VAL A 417 -26.03 -1.20 7.34
CA VAL A 417 -25.04 -0.21 6.89
C VAL A 417 -24.47 0.56 8.09
N SER A 418 -25.32 0.97 9.01
CA SER A 418 -24.92 1.66 10.25
C SER A 418 -24.06 0.76 11.14
N LEU A 419 -24.42 -0.51 11.30
CA LEU A 419 -23.64 -1.49 12.05
C LEU A 419 -22.25 -1.71 11.44
N ALA A 420 -22.18 -1.97 10.13
CA ALA A 420 -20.91 -2.17 9.43
C ALA A 420 -20.02 -0.92 9.52
N THR A 421 -20.61 0.28 9.37
CA THR A 421 -19.86 1.53 9.48
C THR A 421 -19.29 1.74 10.88
N ARG A 422 -20.10 1.56 11.92
CA ARG A 422 -19.65 1.66 13.32
C ARG A 422 -18.55 0.66 13.64
N HIS A 423 -18.70 -0.57 13.19
CA HIS A 423 -17.69 -1.60 13.39
C HIS A 423 -16.38 -1.27 12.66
N TYR A 424 -16.43 -0.78 11.42
CA TYR A 424 -15.22 -0.33 10.72
C TYR A 424 -14.47 0.76 11.48
N PHE A 425 -15.17 1.74 12.05
CA PHE A 425 -14.50 2.79 12.85
C PHE A 425 -13.89 2.23 14.14
N ASN A 426 -14.52 1.25 14.79
CA ASN A 426 -13.90 0.54 15.93
C ASN A 426 -12.65 -0.23 15.49
N VAL A 427 -12.65 -0.84 14.30
CA VAL A 427 -11.48 -1.54 13.74
C VAL A 427 -10.33 -0.56 13.50
N ILE A 428 -10.57 0.55 12.80
CA ILE A 428 -9.50 1.50 12.49
C ILE A 428 -8.95 2.17 13.75
N GLU A 429 -9.80 2.41 14.75
CA GLU A 429 -9.39 2.92 16.07
C GLU A 429 -8.36 2.03 16.73
N ARG A 430 -8.59 0.72 16.74
CA ARG A 430 -7.68 -0.25 17.37
C ARG A 430 -6.43 -0.53 16.53
N LYS A 431 -6.51 -0.38 15.20
CA LYS A 431 -5.47 -0.85 14.27
C LYS A 431 -4.55 0.25 13.74
N LEU A 432 -5.01 1.50 13.61
CA LEU A 432 -4.29 2.53 12.85
C LEU A 432 -2.86 2.74 13.34
N ASN A 433 -2.64 2.86 14.65
CA ASN A 433 -1.29 3.07 15.19
C ASN A 433 -0.37 1.86 14.96
N ALA A 434 -0.89 0.63 15.09
CA ALA A 434 -0.12 -0.57 14.75
C ALA A 434 0.28 -0.56 13.28
N LEU A 435 -0.64 -0.22 12.37
CA LEU A 435 -0.37 -0.12 10.95
C LEU A 435 0.69 0.95 10.64
N VAL A 436 0.55 2.16 11.20
CA VAL A 436 1.53 3.23 11.03
C VAL A 436 2.91 2.81 11.54
N LEU A 437 2.99 2.18 12.71
CA LEU A 437 4.27 1.71 13.27
C LEU A 437 4.92 0.66 12.35
N ARG A 438 4.16 -0.31 11.84
CA ARG A 438 4.66 -1.31 10.90
C ARG A 438 5.22 -0.68 9.62
N GLU A 439 4.66 0.45 9.17
CA GLU A 439 5.11 1.14 7.95
C GLU A 439 6.11 2.28 8.16
N ALA A 440 6.23 2.82 9.37
CA ALA A 440 7.02 4.04 9.64
C ALA A 440 8.11 3.88 10.72
N SER A 441 8.22 2.72 11.38
CA SER A 441 9.19 2.50 12.46
C SER A 441 10.15 1.34 12.17
N THR A 442 10.96 0.91 13.14
CA THR A 442 11.70 -0.37 13.10
C THR A 442 10.97 -1.48 13.85
N PHE A 443 9.71 -1.25 14.24
CA PHE A 443 8.91 -2.15 15.06
C PHE A 443 7.79 -2.79 14.26
N PHE A 444 7.49 -4.03 14.59
CA PHE A 444 6.31 -4.76 14.16
C PHE A 444 5.50 -5.15 15.40
N PRO A 445 4.66 -4.24 15.93
CA PRO A 445 3.88 -4.52 17.12
C PRO A 445 2.77 -5.54 16.84
N PHE A 446 2.55 -6.44 17.79
CA PHE A 446 1.44 -7.41 17.80
C PHE A 446 1.00 -7.70 19.24
N ALA A 447 -0.27 -8.09 19.40
CA ALA A 447 -0.83 -8.55 20.65
C ALA A 447 -0.78 -10.09 20.69
N PRO A 448 0.11 -10.70 21.51
CA PRO A 448 0.10 -12.16 21.67
C PRO A 448 -1.24 -12.62 22.28
N ARG A 449 -1.70 -13.80 21.86
CA ARG A 449 -2.91 -14.46 22.38
C ARG A 449 -2.63 -15.36 23.57
#